data_AF-A0A7J4DQD6-F1
#
_entry.id   AF-A0A7J4DQD6-F1
#
_cell.length_a   1.000
_cell.length_b   1.000
_cell.length_c   1.000
_cell.angle_alpha   90.00
_cell.angle_beta   90.00
_cell.angle_gamma   90.00
#
_symmetry.space_group_name_H-M   'P 1'
#
loop_
_entity.id
_entity.type
_entity.pdbx_description
1 polymer ?
#
loop_
_entity_poly.entity_id
_entity_poly.type
_entity_poly.pdbx_seq_one_letter_code
_entity_poly.pdbx_strand_id
1 'polypeptide(L)'
;MITFRQVTWQNFLSTGNTPLEVNLDKHSTTLIIGENGSGKSTVLDALTFGLFGKPFRNIKKDQLVNSVNERGCKVEVRFDIGKRKFHIIRSIKPNRFEIYVDGKMLNQDANVRDYQKHLENNILKLNYRSFTQVVILGSSSFIPFMQLTPAHRREVVEEILDIKIFSLMNVILKQRIKDAKERQIEIAHQFDMLDTKISMTDAHISQIKEKSKISGEALITKIEKNQQAMEKLDNEITRLQGLVDYYDNNSAPQRDKLRQTKSDLMNMETKIQMKSNGFERDIKFLQENDECHTCHQPLSTEYKEEHIEGLQNQLISTVCGLTKLTEELNRNESHLKVLDKRLPVRDESYVEVAKHKTSMEAIEKHNKDLLKDIEELRNIDAELIEDKTKLKLYKENLKTVEAEKNKLTNNNNYLVIAKQLLQDSGIKTKVIKRYLPIMNKLVNSYLSALEFQVKFELDEQFNETIKSRYRDVFGYSNFSEGEKMRIDLALLFTWRQIAKMKNSTNTNLLILDEIFDSSLDSNGTDEFLKILSTLSNENVFIISHKSDLNVDKFDSLIRFEKVQNFTRMTT
;
A
#
# COMPACT_ATOMS: atom_id res chain seq x y z
N MET A 1 46.17 3.94 10.92
CA MET A 1 47.41 3.21 10.61
C MET A 1 47.47 1.97 11.50
N ILE A 2 47.78 0.83 10.92
CA ILE A 2 48.02 -0.43 11.63
C ILE A 2 49.50 -0.48 11.98
N THR A 3 49.83 -0.64 13.26
CA THR A 3 51.22 -0.80 13.70
C THR A 3 51.43 -2.25 14.11
N PHE A 4 52.01 -3.05 13.21
CA PHE A 4 52.44 -4.40 13.52
C PHE A 4 53.60 -4.35 14.51
N ARG A 5 53.42 -4.98 15.66
CA ARG A 5 54.39 -5.00 16.77
C ARG A 5 55.27 -6.22 16.72
N GLN A 6 54.65 -7.38 16.52
CA GLN A 6 55.32 -8.65 16.77
C GLN A 6 54.62 -9.78 16.03
N VAL A 7 55.42 -10.71 15.51
CA VAL A 7 54.97 -12.02 15.05
C VAL A 7 55.79 -13.10 15.73
N THR A 8 55.10 -14.09 16.28
CA THR A 8 55.70 -15.22 17.00
C THR A 8 55.16 -16.52 16.45
N TRP A 9 56.00 -17.52 16.22
CA TRP A 9 55.56 -18.82 15.74
C TRP A 9 56.36 -19.97 16.36
N GLN A 10 55.71 -21.12 16.52
CA GLN A 10 56.28 -22.35 17.05
C GLN A 10 55.72 -23.55 16.29
N ASN A 11 56.51 -24.62 16.18
CA ASN A 11 56.13 -25.85 15.47
C ASN A 11 55.57 -25.58 14.07
N PHE A 12 56.10 -24.55 13.40
CA PHE A 12 55.65 -24.02 12.11
C PHE A 12 56.79 -24.16 11.10
N LEU A 13 56.55 -24.93 10.03
CA LEU A 13 57.53 -25.32 9.02
C LEU A 13 58.80 -25.90 9.68
N SER A 14 59.99 -25.36 9.37
CA SER A 14 61.26 -25.81 9.95
C SER A 14 61.51 -25.35 11.39
N THR A 15 60.58 -24.60 12.00
CA THR A 15 60.71 -24.12 13.38
C THR A 15 60.25 -25.18 14.38
N GLY A 16 61.08 -25.44 15.39
CA GLY A 16 60.81 -26.43 16.44
C GLY A 16 59.89 -25.93 17.56
N ASN A 17 59.96 -26.57 18.72
CA ASN A 17 59.09 -26.26 19.86
C ASN A 17 59.48 -24.97 20.60
N THR A 18 60.70 -24.48 20.40
CA THR A 18 61.10 -23.16 20.88
C THR A 18 60.49 -22.10 19.97
N PRO A 19 59.62 -21.20 20.47
CA PRO A 19 59.02 -20.17 19.65
C PRO A 19 60.09 -19.21 19.13
N LEU A 20 59.95 -18.84 17.85
CA LEU A 20 60.71 -17.74 17.25
C LEU A 20 59.84 -16.48 17.26
N GLU A 21 60.47 -15.36 17.54
CA GLU A 21 59.83 -14.06 17.68
C GLU A 21 60.56 -13.03 16.83
N VAL A 22 59.81 -12.29 16.01
CA VAL A 22 60.32 -11.13 15.27
C VAL A 22 59.53 -9.91 15.71
N ASN A 23 60.25 -8.89 16.18
CA ASN A 23 59.70 -7.58 16.51
C ASN A 23 59.64 -6.72 15.24
N LEU A 24 58.45 -6.23 14.90
CA LEU A 24 58.12 -5.58 13.63
C LEU A 24 58.11 -4.05 13.69
N ASP A 25 58.36 -3.46 14.87
CA ASP A 25 58.26 -2.02 15.13
C ASP A 25 59.51 -1.38 15.75
N LYS A 26 60.58 -2.16 16.01
CA LYS A 26 61.76 -1.68 16.74
C LYS A 26 62.72 -0.82 15.89
N HIS A 27 63.01 -1.27 14.67
CA HIS A 27 64.04 -0.68 13.80
C HIS A 27 63.43 -0.23 12.48
N SER A 28 63.93 0.87 11.91
CA SER A 28 63.36 1.40 10.65
C SER A 28 63.70 0.51 9.47
N THR A 29 64.90 -0.07 9.47
CA THR A 29 65.35 -1.03 8.46
C THR A 29 65.94 -2.27 9.13
N THR A 30 65.61 -3.46 8.63
CA THR A 30 66.12 -4.73 9.16
C THR A 30 66.47 -5.66 8.01
N LEU A 31 67.72 -6.13 8.00
CA LEU A 31 68.19 -7.13 7.04
C LEU A 31 68.08 -8.53 7.65
N ILE A 32 67.43 -9.45 6.92
CA ILE A 32 67.28 -10.87 7.27
C ILE A 32 68.17 -11.69 6.33
N ILE A 33 69.20 -12.34 6.89
CA ILE A 33 70.17 -13.15 6.14
C ILE A 33 70.20 -14.61 6.59
N GLY A 34 70.76 -15.48 5.75
CA GLY A 34 70.94 -16.91 6.04
C GLY A 34 70.97 -17.76 4.78
N GLU A 35 71.42 -19.00 4.90
CA GLU A 35 71.53 -19.94 3.76
C GLU A 35 70.17 -20.34 3.19
N ASN A 36 70.16 -20.89 1.97
CA ASN A 36 68.95 -21.42 1.35
C ASN A 36 68.33 -22.50 2.24
N GLY A 37 67.03 -22.38 2.52
CA GLY A 37 66.32 -23.32 3.40
C GLY A 37 66.58 -23.13 4.90
N SER A 38 67.25 -22.04 5.32
CA SER A 38 67.39 -21.71 6.76
C SER A 38 66.09 -21.24 7.41
N GLY A 39 65.08 -20.89 6.61
CA GLY A 39 63.75 -20.49 7.08
C GLY A 39 63.49 -18.99 7.11
N LYS A 40 64.31 -18.16 6.43
CA LYS A 40 64.13 -16.70 6.34
C LYS A 40 62.69 -16.26 5.98
N SER A 41 62.16 -16.79 4.88
CA SER A 41 60.81 -16.46 4.40
C SER A 41 59.68 -17.06 5.24
N THR A 42 60.00 -17.82 6.30
CA THR A 42 58.99 -18.34 7.26
C THR A 42 58.27 -17.20 7.98
N VAL A 43 58.92 -16.04 8.16
CA VAL A 43 58.27 -14.86 8.75
C VAL A 43 57.07 -14.38 7.92
N LEU A 44 57.16 -14.45 6.58
CA LEU A 44 56.08 -14.09 5.67
C LEU A 44 54.92 -15.06 5.78
N ASP A 45 55.22 -16.37 5.80
CA ASP A 45 54.20 -17.40 5.97
C ASP A 45 53.54 -17.31 7.33
N ALA A 46 54.30 -17.05 8.39
CA ALA A 46 53.76 -16.88 9.74
C ALA A 46 52.84 -15.66 9.79
N LEU A 47 53.26 -14.51 9.28
CA LEU A 47 52.43 -13.30 9.30
C LEU A 47 51.15 -13.45 8.47
N THR A 48 51.26 -13.96 7.24
CA THR A 48 50.11 -14.17 6.35
C THR A 48 49.17 -15.25 6.87
N PHE A 49 49.69 -16.35 7.41
CA PHE A 49 48.89 -17.38 8.06
C PHE A 49 48.20 -16.83 9.30
N GLY A 50 48.90 -16.10 10.16
CA GLY A 50 48.35 -15.50 11.37
C GLY A 50 47.17 -14.57 11.08
N LEU A 51 47.29 -13.70 10.08
CA LEU A 51 46.24 -12.74 9.73
C LEU A 51 45.11 -13.38 8.89
N PHE A 52 45.46 -14.16 7.85
CA PHE A 52 44.50 -14.59 6.82
C PHE A 52 44.18 -16.08 6.81
N GLY A 53 44.87 -16.88 7.65
CA GLY A 53 44.74 -18.33 7.66
C GLY A 53 45.30 -19.01 6.41
N LYS A 54 46.06 -18.26 5.59
CA LYS A 54 46.70 -18.72 4.36
C LYS A 54 48.18 -18.35 4.38
N PRO A 55 49.10 -19.31 4.13
CA PRO A 55 50.51 -18.99 3.99
C PRO A 55 50.75 -18.16 2.73
N PHE A 56 51.91 -17.51 2.67
CA PHE A 56 52.33 -16.69 1.53
C PHE A 56 52.69 -17.59 0.35
N ARG A 57 53.45 -18.66 0.63
CA ARG A 57 53.76 -19.71 -0.35
C ARG A 57 52.53 -20.57 -0.62
N ASN A 58 52.45 -21.13 -1.83
CA ASN A 58 51.34 -22.02 -2.24
C ASN A 58 51.45 -23.42 -1.61
N ILE A 59 51.28 -23.49 -0.29
CA ILE A 59 51.45 -24.68 0.55
C ILE A 59 50.11 -25.01 1.24
N LYS A 60 49.77 -26.30 1.38
CA LYS A 60 48.54 -26.70 2.08
C LYS A 60 48.68 -26.44 3.59
N LYS A 61 47.57 -26.08 4.24
CA LYS A 61 47.53 -25.78 5.68
C LYS A 61 48.18 -26.87 6.55
N ASP A 62 47.94 -28.14 6.26
CA ASP A 62 48.50 -29.26 7.04
C ASP A 62 50.01 -29.41 6.90
N GLN A 63 50.59 -28.92 5.80
CA GLN A 63 52.03 -28.93 5.55
C GLN A 63 52.77 -27.80 6.29
N LEU A 64 52.03 -26.87 6.93
CA LEU A 64 52.63 -25.83 7.78
C LEU A 64 53.06 -26.36 9.14
N VAL A 65 52.55 -27.53 9.56
CA VAL A 65 52.93 -28.16 10.81
C VAL A 65 54.33 -28.75 10.69
N ASN A 66 55.20 -28.47 11.66
CA ASN A 66 56.52 -29.08 11.70
C ASN A 66 56.42 -30.62 11.68
N SER A 67 57.15 -31.26 10.76
CA SER A 67 57.07 -32.71 10.52
C SER A 67 57.70 -33.57 11.60
N VAL A 68 58.51 -32.99 12.50
CA VAL A 68 59.13 -33.73 13.62
C VAL A 68 58.19 -33.72 14.83
N ASN A 69 57.59 -32.57 15.14
CA ASN A 69 56.75 -32.42 16.32
C ASN A 69 55.28 -32.78 16.04
N GLU A 70 54.80 -32.66 14.80
CA GLU A 70 53.48 -33.06 14.27
C GLU A 70 52.23 -32.44 14.95
N ARG A 71 52.40 -31.69 16.04
CA ARG A 71 51.34 -31.02 16.83
C ARG A 71 51.84 -29.72 17.45
N GLY A 72 50.90 -28.92 17.97
CA GLY A 72 51.24 -27.69 18.72
C GLY A 72 51.75 -26.54 17.84
N CYS A 73 51.46 -26.59 16.54
CA CYS A 73 51.73 -25.50 15.59
C CYS A 73 50.91 -24.28 15.98
N LYS A 74 51.58 -23.16 16.28
CA LYS A 74 50.94 -21.93 16.74
C LYS A 74 51.63 -20.71 16.14
N VAL A 75 50.82 -19.74 15.75
CA VAL A 75 51.24 -18.44 15.24
C VAL A 75 50.47 -17.36 15.97
N GLU A 76 51.19 -16.34 16.40
CA GLU A 76 50.68 -15.19 17.13
C GLU A 76 51.09 -13.91 16.41
N VAL A 77 50.14 -13.01 16.19
CA VAL A 77 50.41 -11.68 15.62
C VAL A 77 49.85 -10.63 16.56
N ARG A 78 50.67 -9.63 16.90
CA ARG A 78 50.27 -8.48 17.73
C ARG A 78 50.41 -7.20 16.92
N PHE A 79 49.36 -6.39 16.93
CA PHE A 79 49.34 -5.10 16.24
C PHE A 79 48.40 -4.12 16.93
N ASP A 80 48.63 -2.84 16.69
CA ASP A 80 47.79 -1.76 17.22
C ASP A 80 47.03 -1.06 16.09
N ILE A 81 45.78 -0.67 16.35
CA ILE A 81 45.03 0.24 15.48
C ILE A 81 44.56 1.42 16.33
N GLY A 82 45.18 2.58 16.14
CA GLY A 82 44.96 3.74 17.00
C GLY A 82 45.38 3.44 18.43
N LYS A 83 44.42 3.45 19.37
CA LYS A 83 44.67 3.15 20.79
C LYS A 83 44.39 1.69 21.18
N ARG A 84 43.76 0.91 20.28
CA ARG A 84 43.35 -0.47 20.56
C ARG A 84 44.46 -1.44 20.22
N LYS A 85 44.71 -2.39 21.13
CA LYS A 85 45.70 -3.45 20.98
C LYS A 85 45.02 -4.73 20.53
N PHE A 86 45.51 -5.30 19.44
CA PHE A 86 44.99 -6.55 18.88
C PHE A 86 46.00 -7.67 19.01
N HIS A 87 45.51 -8.86 19.34
CA HIS A 87 46.32 -10.07 19.40
C HIS A 87 45.57 -11.23 18.74
N ILE A 88 46.15 -11.76 17.67
CA ILE A 88 45.60 -12.86 16.88
C ILE A 88 46.37 -14.12 17.20
N ILE A 89 45.67 -15.19 17.54
CA ILE A 89 46.26 -16.51 17.76
C ILE A 89 45.65 -17.49 16.77
N ARG A 90 46.50 -18.19 16.02
CA ARG A 90 46.10 -19.35 15.24
C ARG A 90 46.91 -20.56 15.62
N SER A 91 46.27 -21.71 15.68
CA SER A 91 46.96 -22.98 15.87
C SER A 91 46.44 -24.06 14.93
N ILE A 92 47.28 -25.05 14.65
CA ILE A 92 46.96 -26.26 13.92
C ILE A 92 47.29 -27.44 14.84
N LYS A 93 46.36 -28.40 14.96
CA LYS A 93 46.46 -29.57 15.86
C LYS A 93 46.83 -29.17 17.31
N PRO A 94 45.91 -28.54 18.08
CA PRO A 94 44.48 -28.32 17.78
C PRO A 94 44.23 -27.09 16.88
N ASN A 95 43.14 -27.10 16.11
CA ASN A 95 42.76 -25.95 15.28
C ASN A 95 42.10 -24.86 16.14
N ARG A 96 42.75 -23.71 16.31
CA ARG A 96 42.20 -22.54 17.01
C ARG A 96 42.39 -21.29 16.18
N PHE A 97 41.45 -20.35 16.29
CA PHE A 97 41.54 -19.02 15.74
C PHE A 97 40.90 -18.04 16.72
N GLU A 98 41.70 -17.22 17.38
CA GLU A 98 41.28 -16.34 18.47
C GLU A 98 41.72 -14.90 18.18
N ILE A 99 40.83 -13.94 18.45
CA ILE A 99 41.09 -12.51 18.31
C ILE A 99 40.86 -11.87 19.67
N TYR A 100 41.88 -11.24 20.22
CA TYR A 100 41.81 -10.47 21.45
C TYR A 100 41.90 -8.97 21.12
N VAL A 101 41.03 -8.18 21.75
CA VAL A 101 41.03 -6.72 21.67
C VAL A 101 41.18 -6.18 23.09
N ASP A 102 42.26 -5.45 23.35
CA ASP A 102 42.60 -4.90 24.67
C ASP A 102 42.57 -5.96 25.78
N GLY A 103 43.06 -7.17 25.46
CA GLY A 103 43.12 -8.32 26.37
C GLY A 103 41.82 -9.11 26.52
N LYS A 104 40.71 -8.67 25.90
CA LYS A 104 39.43 -9.40 25.92
C LYS A 104 39.22 -10.15 24.62
N MET A 105 38.89 -11.44 24.73
CA MET A 105 38.58 -12.28 23.57
C MET A 105 37.29 -11.81 22.91
N LEU A 106 37.32 -11.63 21.59
CA LEU A 106 36.16 -11.27 20.80
C LEU A 106 35.27 -12.51 20.63
N ASN A 107 33.97 -12.36 20.92
CA ASN A 107 33.01 -13.46 20.95
C ASN A 107 33.02 -14.29 19.64
N GLN A 108 33.01 -15.62 19.76
CA GLN A 108 33.16 -16.60 18.68
C GLN A 108 31.86 -17.33 18.31
N ASP A 109 30.68 -16.82 18.72
CA ASP A 109 29.39 -17.45 18.42
C ASP A 109 29.11 -17.64 16.90
N ALA A 110 29.87 -16.95 16.04
CA ALA A 110 29.77 -17.05 14.59
C ALA A 110 30.76 -18.08 13.98
N ASN A 111 30.40 -18.60 12.81
CA ASN A 111 31.26 -19.49 12.03
C ASN A 111 32.66 -18.86 11.80
N VAL A 112 33.72 -19.68 11.83
CA VAL A 112 35.13 -19.30 11.56
C VAL A 112 35.26 -18.42 10.31
N ARG A 113 34.45 -18.67 9.27
CA ARG A 113 34.45 -17.87 8.04
C ARG A 113 33.98 -16.43 8.26
N ASP A 114 32.97 -16.22 9.10
CA ASP A 114 32.45 -14.89 9.40
C ASP A 114 33.36 -14.15 10.38
N TYR A 115 33.99 -14.89 11.31
CA TYR A 115 35.06 -14.38 12.17
C TYR A 115 36.26 -13.90 11.33
N GLN A 116 36.64 -14.63 10.27
CA GLN A 116 37.66 -14.21 9.32
C GLN A 116 37.28 -12.92 8.58
N LYS A 117 36.05 -12.86 8.05
CA LYS A 117 35.55 -11.66 7.37
C LYS A 117 35.52 -10.44 8.30
N HIS A 118 35.21 -10.65 9.58
CA HIS A 118 35.24 -9.57 10.57
C HIS A 118 36.67 -9.02 10.75
N LEU A 119 37.67 -9.89 10.85
CA LEU A 119 39.08 -9.48 10.91
C LEU A 119 39.49 -8.69 9.65
N GLU A 120 39.19 -9.22 8.46
CA GLU A 120 39.60 -8.59 7.19
C GLU A 120 38.86 -7.28 6.90
N ASN A 121 37.53 -7.26 7.02
CA ASN A 121 36.71 -6.13 6.57
C ASN A 121 36.55 -5.03 7.62
N ASN A 122 36.53 -5.39 8.92
CA ASN A 122 36.18 -4.44 9.99
C ASN A 122 37.41 -3.99 10.80
N ILE A 123 38.37 -4.89 11.02
CA ILE A 123 39.57 -4.60 11.84
C ILE A 123 40.71 -4.15 10.93
N LEU A 124 41.18 -5.01 10.03
CA LEU A 124 42.33 -4.72 9.16
C LEU A 124 41.96 -3.81 7.98
N LYS A 125 40.70 -3.87 7.52
CA LYS A 125 40.24 -3.27 6.25
C LYS A 125 41.10 -3.66 5.05
N LEU A 126 41.69 -4.86 5.11
CA LEU A 126 42.65 -5.40 4.17
C LEU A 126 42.38 -6.88 4.04
N ASN A 127 42.19 -7.36 2.81
CA ASN A 127 42.17 -8.78 2.53
C ASN A 127 43.59 -9.31 2.28
N TYR A 128 43.73 -10.63 2.18
CA TYR A 128 45.01 -11.29 1.89
C TYR A 128 45.70 -10.73 0.64
N ARG A 129 44.96 -10.53 -0.45
CA ARG A 129 45.53 -10.09 -1.73
C ARG A 129 46.05 -8.65 -1.64
N SER A 130 45.26 -7.72 -1.14
CA SER A 130 45.68 -6.33 -0.98
C SER A 130 46.82 -6.19 0.03
N PHE A 131 46.80 -7.00 1.09
CA PHE A 131 47.93 -7.08 2.01
C PHE A 131 49.22 -7.50 1.28
N THR A 132 49.16 -8.55 0.46
CA THR A 132 50.33 -8.96 -0.34
C THR A 132 50.77 -7.91 -1.35
N GLN A 133 49.91 -7.01 -1.84
CA GLN A 133 50.30 -5.96 -2.81
C GLN A 133 50.83 -4.67 -2.16
N VAL A 134 50.54 -4.44 -0.88
CA VAL A 134 50.92 -3.19 -0.18
C VAL A 134 52.06 -3.42 0.83
N VAL A 135 52.11 -4.60 1.45
CA VAL A 135 53.03 -4.92 2.55
C VAL A 135 54.17 -5.83 2.10
N ILE A 136 53.97 -6.69 1.11
CA ILE A 136 54.96 -7.68 0.69
C ILE A 136 55.36 -7.44 -0.76
N LEU A 137 56.64 -7.59 -1.06
CA LEU A 137 57.13 -7.77 -2.43
C LEU A 137 58.07 -8.95 -2.42
N GLY A 138 57.95 -9.89 -3.36
CA GLY A 138 58.81 -11.06 -3.38
C GLY A 138 59.08 -11.58 -4.78
N SER A 139 60.07 -12.46 -4.90
CA SER A 139 60.46 -13.09 -6.17
C SER A 139 59.72 -14.42 -6.46
N SER A 140 59.56 -15.29 -5.45
CA SER A 140 59.32 -16.73 -5.68
C SER A 140 57.91 -17.25 -5.33
N SER A 141 56.99 -16.39 -4.89
CA SER A 141 55.55 -16.72 -4.68
C SER A 141 54.61 -15.51 -4.78
N PHE A 142 55.17 -14.34 -5.07
CA PHE A 142 54.42 -13.11 -5.26
C PHE A 142 53.81 -13.09 -6.67
N ILE A 143 52.56 -12.65 -6.78
CA ILE A 143 51.92 -12.35 -8.06
C ILE A 143 51.88 -10.82 -8.19
N PRO A 144 52.69 -10.22 -9.07
CA PRO A 144 52.65 -8.81 -9.40
C PRO A 144 51.27 -8.26 -9.68
N PHE A 145 51.02 -7.00 -9.31
CA PHE A 145 49.75 -6.32 -9.56
C PHE A 145 49.36 -6.38 -11.05
N MET A 146 50.34 -6.19 -11.95
CA MET A 146 50.15 -6.25 -13.39
C MET A 146 49.90 -7.66 -13.93
N GLN A 147 50.08 -8.71 -13.14
CA GLN A 147 49.75 -10.08 -13.53
C GLN A 147 48.40 -10.55 -12.95
N LEU A 148 47.79 -9.76 -12.05
CA LEU A 148 46.46 -10.04 -11.54
C LEU A 148 45.40 -9.91 -12.64
N THR A 149 44.32 -10.69 -12.52
CA THR A 149 43.15 -10.55 -13.38
C THR A 149 42.49 -9.17 -13.19
N PRO A 150 41.80 -8.60 -14.19
CA PRO A 150 41.15 -7.28 -14.07
C PRO A 150 40.23 -7.15 -12.84
N ALA A 151 39.49 -8.23 -12.52
CA ALA A 151 38.63 -8.27 -11.32
C ALA A 151 39.44 -8.16 -10.02
N HIS A 152 40.58 -8.85 -9.92
CA HIS A 152 41.46 -8.78 -8.74
C HIS A 152 42.22 -7.46 -8.66
N ARG A 153 42.67 -6.89 -9.78
CA ARG A 153 43.27 -5.54 -9.82
C ARG A 153 42.30 -4.51 -9.26
N ARG A 154 41.05 -4.53 -9.74
CA ARG A 154 39.99 -3.64 -9.26
C ARG A 154 39.70 -3.85 -7.78
N GLU A 155 39.64 -5.11 -7.32
CA GLU A 155 39.43 -5.41 -5.90
C GLU A 155 40.51 -4.77 -5.00
N VAL A 156 41.78 -4.88 -5.38
CA VAL A 156 42.92 -4.30 -4.64
C VAL A 156 42.81 -2.78 -4.60
N VAL A 157 42.53 -2.12 -5.74
CA VAL A 157 42.40 -0.66 -5.78
C VAL A 157 41.17 -0.18 -5.00
N GLU A 158 40.04 -0.90 -5.07
CA GLU A 158 38.85 -0.56 -4.28
C GLU A 158 39.09 -0.65 -2.76
N GLU A 159 39.96 -1.57 -2.30
CA GLU A 159 40.38 -1.65 -0.88
C GLU A 159 41.31 -0.51 -0.49
N ILE A 160 42.33 -0.23 -1.30
CA ILE A 160 43.28 0.87 -1.05
C ILE A 160 42.54 2.21 -0.96
N LEU A 161 41.52 2.43 -1.80
CA LEU A 161 40.72 3.65 -1.80
C LEU A 161 39.60 3.69 -0.73
N ASP A 162 39.39 2.60 0.02
CA ASP A 162 38.27 2.37 0.97
C ASP A 162 36.88 2.64 0.34
N ILE A 163 36.68 2.24 -0.92
CA ILE A 163 35.42 2.45 -1.65
C ILE A 163 34.51 1.21 -1.68
N LYS A 164 34.94 0.10 -1.06
CA LYS A 164 34.09 -1.09 -0.86
C LYS A 164 32.83 -0.80 -0.04
N ILE A 165 32.84 0.25 0.78
CA ILE A 165 31.66 0.71 1.53
C ILE A 165 30.45 0.95 0.62
N PHE A 166 30.66 1.45 -0.61
CA PHE A 166 29.56 1.69 -1.55
C PHE A 166 28.94 0.39 -2.06
N SER A 167 29.73 -0.69 -2.17
CA SER A 167 29.20 -2.04 -2.47
C SER A 167 28.28 -2.52 -1.34
N LEU A 168 28.69 -2.34 -0.09
CA LEU A 168 27.90 -2.72 1.07
C LEU A 168 26.61 -1.88 1.16
N MET A 169 26.73 -0.56 0.96
CA MET A 169 25.57 0.34 0.90
C MET A 169 24.59 -0.09 -0.20
N ASN A 170 25.07 -0.53 -1.37
CA ASN A 170 24.22 -1.01 -2.46
C ASN A 170 23.46 -2.29 -2.07
N VAL A 171 24.10 -3.22 -1.33
CA VAL A 171 23.42 -4.42 -0.81
C VAL A 171 22.29 -4.04 0.15
N ILE A 172 22.56 -3.15 1.10
CA ILE A 172 21.55 -2.66 2.06
C ILE A 172 20.43 -1.92 1.33
N LEU A 173 20.78 -1.09 0.34
CA LEU A 173 19.81 -0.35 -0.46
C LEU A 173 18.88 -1.29 -1.25
N LYS A 174 19.40 -2.37 -1.84
CA LYS A 174 18.58 -3.37 -2.54
C LYS A 174 17.52 -3.97 -1.61
N GLN A 175 17.88 -4.25 -0.36
CA GLN A 175 16.92 -4.72 0.63
C GLN A 175 15.86 -3.65 0.93
N ARG A 176 16.27 -2.41 1.21
CA ARG A 176 15.33 -1.30 1.47
C ARG A 176 14.37 -1.03 0.31
N ILE A 177 14.83 -1.14 -0.94
CA ILE A 177 13.99 -1.00 -2.14
C ILE A 177 12.95 -2.12 -2.19
N LYS A 178 13.33 -3.36 -1.87
CA LYS A 178 12.41 -4.49 -1.81
C LYS A 178 11.32 -4.25 -0.75
N ASP A 179 11.73 -3.91 0.47
CA ASP A 179 10.80 -3.66 1.59
C ASP A 179 9.85 -2.48 1.27
N ALA A 180 10.37 -1.40 0.67
CA ALA A 180 9.56 -0.25 0.27
C ALA A 180 8.53 -0.60 -0.82
N LYS A 181 8.90 -1.48 -1.77
CA LYS A 181 7.99 -1.94 -2.83
C LYS A 181 6.88 -2.82 -2.28
N GLU A 182 7.19 -3.74 -1.37
CA GLU A 182 6.19 -4.57 -0.67
C GLU A 182 5.19 -3.67 0.07
N ARG A 183 5.68 -2.70 0.83
CA ARG A 183 4.84 -1.73 1.54
C ARG A 183 3.98 -0.87 0.61
N GLN A 184 4.51 -0.50 -0.57
CA GLN A 184 3.75 0.24 -1.58
C GLN A 184 2.59 -0.58 -2.13
N ILE A 185 2.78 -1.89 -2.35
CA ILE A 185 1.74 -2.81 -2.80
C ILE A 185 0.66 -2.96 -1.71
N GLU A 186 1.05 -3.12 -0.45
CA GLU A 186 0.12 -3.22 0.69
C GLU A 186 -0.76 -1.96 0.81
N ILE A 187 -0.15 -0.77 0.77
CA ILE A 187 -0.89 0.50 0.85
C ILE A 187 -1.79 0.71 -0.37
N ALA A 188 -1.34 0.32 -1.56
CA ALA A 188 -2.18 0.37 -2.76
C ALA A 188 -3.42 -0.51 -2.62
N HIS A 189 -3.27 -1.75 -2.13
CA HIS A 189 -4.41 -2.62 -1.85
C HIS A 189 -5.35 -2.06 -0.79
N GLN A 190 -4.81 -1.47 0.29
CA GLN A 190 -5.64 -0.82 1.32
C GLN A 190 -6.44 0.36 0.75
N PHE A 191 -5.81 1.16 -0.10
CA PHE A 191 -6.46 2.26 -0.81
C PHE A 191 -7.62 1.76 -1.67
N ASP A 192 -7.38 0.78 -2.53
CA ASP A 192 -8.40 0.23 -3.45
C ASP A 192 -9.56 -0.42 -2.68
N MET A 193 -9.29 -1.11 -1.56
CA MET A 193 -10.32 -1.67 -0.70
C MET A 193 -11.18 -0.58 -0.04
N LEU A 194 -10.58 0.51 0.45
CA LEU A 194 -11.31 1.61 1.05
C LEU A 194 -12.14 2.36 0.00
N ASP A 195 -11.57 2.61 -1.18
CA ASP A 195 -12.26 3.27 -2.29
C ASP A 195 -13.48 2.47 -2.76
N THR A 196 -13.34 1.14 -2.87
CA THR A 196 -14.44 0.22 -3.16
C THR A 196 -15.53 0.28 -2.08
N LYS A 197 -15.14 0.24 -0.79
CA LYS A 197 -16.10 0.35 0.34
C LYS A 197 -16.85 1.67 0.33
N ILE A 198 -16.16 2.78 0.04
CA ILE A 198 -16.76 4.12 -0.08
C ILE A 198 -17.79 4.10 -1.21
N SER A 199 -17.39 3.66 -2.40
CA SER A 199 -18.25 3.61 -3.59
C SER A 199 -19.50 2.75 -3.36
N MET A 200 -19.35 1.57 -2.76
CA MET A 200 -20.49 0.69 -2.44
C MET A 200 -21.44 1.32 -1.42
N THR A 201 -20.92 1.92 -0.35
CA THR A 201 -21.74 2.54 0.70
C THR A 201 -22.46 3.79 0.16
N ASP A 202 -21.78 4.60 -0.64
CA ASP A 202 -22.35 5.80 -1.26
C ASP A 202 -23.46 5.45 -2.28
N ALA A 203 -23.25 4.39 -3.07
CA ALA A 203 -24.25 3.83 -3.97
C ALA A 203 -25.48 3.28 -3.21
N HIS A 204 -25.26 2.54 -2.12
CA HIS A 204 -26.34 2.01 -1.28
C HIS A 204 -27.21 3.14 -0.69
N ILE A 205 -26.58 4.16 -0.11
CA ILE A 205 -27.27 5.34 0.43
C ILE A 205 -28.08 6.04 -0.67
N SER A 206 -27.50 6.20 -1.85
CA SER A 206 -28.16 6.86 -2.99
C SER A 206 -29.37 6.06 -3.49
N GLN A 207 -29.24 4.73 -3.62
CA GLN A 207 -30.34 3.86 -4.04
C GLN A 207 -31.51 3.87 -3.06
N ILE A 208 -31.25 3.83 -1.74
CA ILE A 208 -32.29 3.90 -0.72
C ILE A 208 -33.02 5.24 -0.80
N LYS A 209 -32.28 6.35 -0.93
CA LYS A 209 -32.88 7.69 -1.07
C LYS A 209 -33.73 7.82 -2.33
N GLU A 210 -33.25 7.31 -3.45
CA GLU A 210 -33.98 7.36 -4.71
C GLU A 210 -35.26 6.51 -4.66
N LYS A 211 -35.18 5.28 -4.12
CA LYS A 211 -36.34 4.40 -3.93
C LYS A 211 -37.38 5.02 -2.99
N SER A 212 -36.94 5.63 -1.89
CA SER A 212 -37.80 6.39 -0.97
C SER A 212 -38.54 7.52 -1.70
N LYS A 213 -37.80 8.31 -2.47
CA LYS A 213 -38.35 9.44 -3.22
C LYS A 213 -39.41 8.99 -4.23
N ILE A 214 -39.10 7.98 -5.06
CA ILE A 214 -40.05 7.42 -6.05
C ILE A 214 -41.29 6.86 -5.36
N SER A 215 -41.12 6.13 -4.25
CA SER A 215 -42.25 5.59 -3.49
C SER A 215 -43.11 6.70 -2.89
N GLY A 216 -42.49 7.74 -2.33
CA GLY A 216 -43.18 8.91 -1.80
C GLY A 216 -43.97 9.66 -2.87
N GLU A 217 -43.38 9.91 -4.04
CA GLU A 217 -44.06 10.55 -5.18
C GLU A 217 -45.27 9.73 -5.65
N ALA A 218 -45.13 8.39 -5.75
CA ALA A 218 -46.23 7.51 -6.14
C ALA A 218 -47.40 7.53 -5.13
N LEU A 219 -47.11 7.61 -3.84
CA LEU A 219 -48.14 7.74 -2.79
C LEU A 219 -48.85 9.10 -2.86
N ILE A 220 -48.10 10.18 -3.09
CA ILE A 220 -48.67 11.53 -3.28
C ILE A 220 -49.61 11.55 -4.49
N THR A 221 -49.21 10.99 -5.63
CA THR A 221 -50.08 10.91 -6.82
C THR A 221 -51.35 10.08 -6.56
N LYS A 222 -51.29 9.04 -5.71
CA LYS A 222 -52.49 8.29 -5.31
C LYS A 222 -53.42 9.16 -4.46
N ILE A 223 -52.89 9.93 -3.51
CA ILE A 223 -53.69 10.86 -2.68
C ILE A 223 -54.36 11.92 -3.56
N GLU A 224 -53.65 12.49 -4.54
CA GLU A 224 -54.21 13.46 -5.48
C GLU A 224 -55.37 12.87 -6.29
N LYS A 225 -55.23 11.64 -6.80
CA LYS A 225 -56.31 10.91 -7.50
C LYS A 225 -57.50 10.64 -6.58
N ASN A 226 -57.24 10.27 -5.33
CA ASN A 226 -58.28 10.04 -4.33
C ASN A 226 -59.01 11.33 -3.99
N GLN A 227 -58.31 12.46 -3.86
CA GLN A 227 -58.91 13.78 -3.65
C GLN A 227 -59.82 14.18 -4.83
N GLN A 228 -59.37 13.98 -6.07
CA GLN A 228 -60.21 14.22 -7.25
C GLN A 228 -61.45 13.30 -7.28
N ALA A 229 -61.33 12.05 -6.86
CA ALA A 229 -62.46 11.13 -6.77
C ALA A 229 -63.45 11.55 -5.67
N MET A 230 -62.96 12.00 -4.52
CA MET A 230 -63.81 12.54 -3.46
C MET A 230 -64.54 13.80 -3.89
N GLU A 231 -63.89 14.72 -4.61
CA GLU A 231 -64.53 15.93 -5.13
C GLU A 231 -65.65 15.61 -6.12
N LYS A 232 -65.47 14.58 -6.98
CA LYS A 232 -66.54 14.10 -7.86
C LYS A 232 -67.72 13.49 -7.09
N LEU A 233 -67.42 12.68 -6.07
CA LEU A 233 -68.45 12.07 -5.21
C LEU A 233 -69.20 13.13 -4.41
N ASP A 234 -68.52 14.16 -3.90
CA ASP A 234 -69.10 15.25 -3.12
C ASP A 234 -70.04 16.12 -3.97
N ASN A 235 -69.65 16.42 -5.21
CA ASN A 235 -70.51 17.09 -6.18
C ASN A 235 -71.79 16.28 -6.46
N GLU A 236 -71.65 14.96 -6.62
CA GLU A 236 -72.80 14.08 -6.88
C GLU A 236 -73.71 13.92 -5.67
N ILE A 237 -73.13 13.82 -4.46
CA ILE A 237 -73.87 13.86 -3.19
C ILE A 237 -74.66 15.16 -3.10
N THR A 238 -74.03 16.31 -3.35
CA THR A 238 -74.68 17.62 -3.31
C THR A 238 -75.86 17.69 -4.28
N ARG A 239 -75.69 17.18 -5.50
CA ARG A 239 -76.73 17.10 -6.52
C ARG A 239 -77.91 16.24 -6.09
N LEU A 240 -77.64 15.00 -5.66
CA LEU A 240 -78.67 14.03 -5.27
C LEU A 240 -79.38 14.43 -3.96
N GLN A 241 -78.64 14.98 -3.00
CA GLN A 241 -79.19 15.52 -1.76
C GLN A 241 -80.12 16.70 -2.07
N GLY A 242 -79.78 17.58 -3.01
CA GLY A 242 -80.67 18.64 -3.48
C GLY A 242 -82.00 18.12 -4.06
N LEU A 243 -82.00 16.96 -4.73
CA LEU A 243 -83.22 16.31 -5.22
C LEU A 243 -84.08 15.74 -4.09
N VAL A 244 -83.43 15.10 -3.10
CA VAL A 244 -84.09 14.59 -1.89
C VAL A 244 -84.74 15.74 -1.13
N ASP A 245 -83.97 16.80 -0.87
CA ASP A 245 -84.42 17.97 -0.11
C ASP A 245 -85.56 18.71 -0.86
N TYR A 246 -85.50 18.77 -2.19
CA TYR A 246 -86.59 19.35 -2.99
C TYR A 246 -87.89 18.54 -2.87
N TYR A 247 -87.80 17.21 -2.92
CA TYR A 247 -88.97 16.34 -2.74
C TYR A 247 -89.55 16.49 -1.34
N ASP A 248 -88.71 16.36 -0.31
CA ASP A 248 -89.11 16.36 1.09
C ASP A 248 -89.74 17.72 1.50
N ASN A 249 -89.21 18.85 0.99
CA ASN A 249 -89.72 20.18 1.35
C ASN A 249 -90.88 20.69 0.48
N ASN A 250 -90.98 20.27 -0.79
CA ASN A 250 -92.00 20.80 -1.72
C ASN A 250 -93.03 19.75 -2.14
N SER A 251 -92.56 18.60 -2.65
CA SER A 251 -93.43 17.61 -3.28
C SER A 251 -94.21 16.80 -2.25
N ALA A 252 -93.59 16.44 -1.11
CA ALA A 252 -94.26 15.69 -0.04
C ALA A 252 -95.41 16.48 0.60
N PRO A 253 -95.24 17.75 1.03
CA PRO A 253 -96.36 18.53 1.58
C PRO A 253 -97.50 18.77 0.58
N GLN A 254 -97.17 18.95 -0.72
CA GLN A 254 -98.19 19.09 -1.77
C GLN A 254 -98.96 17.78 -1.99
N ARG A 255 -98.26 16.65 -2.00
CA ARG A 255 -98.86 15.31 -2.14
C ARG A 255 -99.78 14.99 -0.97
N ASP A 256 -99.37 15.30 0.26
CA ASP A 256 -100.18 15.08 1.45
C ASP A 256 -101.46 15.93 1.44
N LYS A 257 -101.35 17.21 1.05
CA LYS A 257 -102.52 18.08 0.83
C LYS A 257 -103.46 17.52 -0.24
N LEU A 258 -102.96 17.09 -1.39
CA LEU A 258 -103.78 16.52 -2.46
C LEU A 258 -104.47 15.20 -2.05
N ARG A 259 -103.78 14.36 -1.26
CA ARG A 259 -104.37 13.15 -0.66
C ARG A 259 -105.52 13.48 0.28
N GLN A 260 -105.36 14.50 1.13
CA GLN A 260 -106.41 14.99 2.00
C GLN A 260 -107.61 15.51 1.18
N THR A 261 -107.35 16.37 0.18
CA THR A 261 -108.39 16.88 -0.73
C THR A 261 -109.11 15.76 -1.49
N LYS A 262 -108.41 14.69 -1.90
CA LYS A 262 -109.03 13.53 -2.57
C LYS A 262 -109.98 12.80 -1.62
N SER A 263 -109.56 12.60 -0.37
CA SER A 263 -110.42 12.02 0.66
C SER A 263 -111.67 12.86 0.91
N ASP A 264 -111.52 14.18 0.98
CA ASP A 264 -112.65 15.11 1.21
C ASP A 264 -113.61 15.14 0.02
N LEU A 265 -113.11 15.13 -1.22
CA LEU A 265 -113.92 15.05 -2.44
C LEU A 265 -114.65 13.70 -2.54
N MET A 266 -114.01 12.56 -2.24
CA MET A 266 -114.66 11.24 -2.20
C MET A 266 -115.78 11.19 -1.15
N ASN A 267 -115.58 11.80 0.02
CA ASN A 267 -116.62 11.94 1.04
C ASN A 267 -117.80 12.82 0.58
N MET A 268 -117.54 13.79 -0.30
CA MET A 268 -118.58 14.66 -0.87
C MET A 268 -119.31 13.98 -2.03
N GLU A 269 -118.60 13.22 -2.87
CA GLU A 269 -119.14 12.38 -3.94
C GLU A 269 -120.15 11.38 -3.39
N THR A 270 -119.75 10.60 -2.38
CA THR A 270 -120.62 9.62 -1.71
C THR A 270 -121.89 10.25 -1.14
N LYS A 271 -121.79 11.43 -0.51
CA LYS A 271 -122.97 12.17 0.01
C LYS A 271 -123.90 12.66 -1.10
N ILE A 272 -123.36 13.21 -2.18
CA ILE A 272 -124.14 13.73 -3.32
C ILE A 272 -124.79 12.55 -4.06
N GLN A 273 -124.09 11.43 -4.21
CA GLN A 273 -124.60 10.23 -4.86
C GLN A 273 -125.69 9.54 -4.05
N MET A 274 -125.58 9.52 -2.72
CA MET A 274 -126.67 9.10 -1.84
C MET A 274 -127.93 9.97 -2.01
N LYS A 275 -127.78 11.29 -2.14
CA LYS A 275 -128.90 12.20 -2.41
C LYS A 275 -129.52 11.98 -3.80
N SER A 276 -128.69 11.83 -4.83
CA SER A 276 -129.14 11.53 -6.20
C SER A 276 -129.94 10.23 -6.26
N ASN A 277 -129.43 9.17 -5.61
CA ASN A 277 -130.13 7.88 -5.51
C ASN A 277 -131.43 8.00 -4.70
N GLY A 278 -131.50 8.92 -3.73
CA GLY A 278 -132.74 9.26 -3.02
C GLY A 278 -133.77 9.90 -3.95
N PHE A 279 -133.40 10.94 -4.67
CA PHE A 279 -134.28 11.60 -5.65
C PHE A 279 -134.76 10.65 -6.76
N GLU A 280 -133.90 9.76 -7.28
CA GLU A 280 -134.30 8.74 -8.25
C GLU A 280 -135.34 7.75 -7.69
N ARG A 281 -135.21 7.36 -6.41
CA ARG A 281 -136.20 6.51 -5.74
C ARG A 281 -137.51 7.25 -5.54
N ASP A 282 -137.46 8.51 -5.13
CA ASP A 282 -138.64 9.33 -4.87
C ASP A 282 -139.41 9.64 -6.17
N ILE A 283 -138.70 9.91 -7.27
CA ILE A 283 -139.30 10.07 -8.61
C ILE A 283 -139.96 8.76 -9.07
N LYS A 284 -139.28 7.61 -8.96
CA LYS A 284 -139.88 6.30 -9.29
C LYS A 284 -141.12 6.01 -8.45
N PHE A 285 -141.07 6.32 -7.15
CA PHE A 285 -142.19 6.10 -6.25
C PHE A 285 -143.43 6.91 -6.68
N LEU A 286 -143.26 8.20 -7.01
CA LEU A 286 -144.36 9.07 -7.48
C LEU A 286 -144.91 8.67 -8.86
N GLN A 287 -144.07 8.08 -9.73
CA GLN A 287 -144.49 7.56 -11.04
C GLN A 287 -145.29 6.26 -10.94
N GLU A 288 -144.93 5.36 -10.02
CA GLU A 288 -145.49 4.00 -9.94
C GLU A 288 -146.68 3.86 -8.96
N ASN A 289 -146.93 4.83 -8.08
CA ASN A 289 -147.93 4.69 -7.01
C ASN A 289 -148.92 5.87 -6.97
N ASP A 290 -150.22 5.58 -6.98
CA ASP A 290 -151.31 6.59 -6.96
C ASP A 290 -151.80 6.95 -5.54
N GLU A 291 -151.22 6.34 -4.52
CA GLU A 291 -151.56 6.56 -3.11
C GLU A 291 -150.32 6.86 -2.27
N CYS A 292 -150.40 7.86 -1.38
CA CYS A 292 -149.29 8.22 -0.50
C CYS A 292 -149.04 7.14 0.56
N HIS A 293 -147.86 6.52 0.58
CA HIS A 293 -147.54 5.38 1.45
C HIS A 293 -147.41 5.73 2.94
N THR A 294 -147.47 7.01 3.31
CA THR A 294 -147.39 7.47 4.72
C THR A 294 -148.75 7.89 5.28
N CYS A 295 -149.66 8.40 4.44
CA CYS A 295 -150.97 8.91 4.89
C CYS A 295 -152.18 8.35 4.12
N HIS A 296 -151.97 7.44 3.16
CA HIS A 296 -152.98 6.73 2.36
C HIS A 296 -154.00 7.63 1.64
N GLN A 297 -153.62 8.89 1.37
CA GLN A 297 -154.44 9.80 0.57
C GLN A 297 -154.14 9.60 -0.94
N PRO A 298 -155.17 9.63 -1.82
CA PRO A 298 -154.99 9.57 -3.26
C PRO A 298 -154.22 10.81 -3.73
N LEU A 299 -153.10 10.58 -4.42
CA LEU A 299 -152.25 11.64 -4.93
C LEU A 299 -152.91 12.24 -6.18
N SER A 300 -153.26 13.53 -6.14
CA SER A 300 -153.82 14.22 -7.31
C SER A 300 -152.78 14.32 -8.43
N THR A 301 -153.24 14.25 -9.69
CA THR A 301 -152.37 14.33 -10.87
C THR A 301 -151.57 15.64 -10.93
N GLU A 302 -152.15 16.76 -10.49
CA GLU A 302 -151.46 18.06 -10.39
C GLU A 302 -150.32 18.05 -9.36
N TYR A 303 -150.50 17.40 -8.20
CA TYR A 303 -149.46 17.29 -7.17
C TYR A 303 -148.29 16.42 -7.62
N LYS A 304 -148.57 15.34 -8.36
CA LYS A 304 -147.53 14.47 -8.92
C LYS A 304 -146.67 15.19 -9.95
N GLU A 305 -147.28 15.93 -10.88
CA GLU A 305 -146.53 16.63 -11.93
C GLU A 305 -145.62 17.72 -11.35
N GLU A 306 -146.12 18.55 -10.43
CA GLU A 306 -145.34 19.62 -9.79
C GLU A 306 -144.18 19.08 -8.94
N HIS A 307 -144.41 18.03 -8.14
CA HIS A 307 -143.35 17.43 -7.32
C HIS A 307 -142.35 16.61 -8.15
N ILE A 308 -142.78 15.92 -9.22
CA ILE A 308 -141.87 15.23 -10.13
C ILE A 308 -141.00 16.27 -10.86
N GLU A 309 -141.56 17.38 -11.33
CA GLU A 309 -140.78 18.44 -11.98
C GLU A 309 -139.78 19.09 -10.99
N GLY A 310 -140.20 19.35 -9.75
CA GLY A 310 -139.32 19.84 -8.68
C GLY A 310 -138.17 18.88 -8.35
N LEU A 311 -138.47 17.59 -8.21
CA LEU A 311 -137.47 16.54 -7.95
C LEU A 311 -136.56 16.29 -9.16
N GLN A 312 -137.07 16.37 -10.40
CA GLN A 312 -136.27 16.26 -11.61
C GLN A 312 -135.29 17.43 -11.76
N ASN A 313 -135.73 18.66 -11.47
CA ASN A 313 -134.84 19.83 -11.44
C ASN A 313 -133.75 19.70 -10.37
N GLN A 314 -134.10 19.21 -9.18
CA GLN A 314 -133.13 18.91 -8.13
C GLN A 314 -132.17 17.78 -8.54
N LEU A 315 -132.66 16.70 -9.17
CA LEU A 315 -131.84 15.60 -9.67
C LEU A 315 -130.85 16.08 -10.75
N ILE A 316 -131.30 16.87 -11.74
CA ILE A 316 -130.44 17.44 -12.79
C ILE A 316 -129.35 18.31 -12.17
N SER A 317 -129.69 19.16 -11.19
CA SER A 317 -128.70 19.99 -10.50
C SER A 317 -127.67 19.16 -9.71
N THR A 318 -128.12 18.04 -9.13
CA THR A 318 -127.30 17.13 -8.32
C THR A 318 -126.35 16.31 -9.20
N VAL A 319 -126.84 15.79 -10.33
CA VAL A 319 -126.06 15.07 -11.35
C VAL A 319 -125.04 15.99 -12.05
N CYS A 320 -125.40 17.26 -12.29
CA CYS A 320 -124.46 18.28 -12.77
C CYS A 320 -123.37 18.61 -11.73
N GLY A 321 -123.72 18.62 -10.44
CA GLY A 321 -122.74 18.73 -9.35
C GLY A 321 -121.81 17.52 -9.28
N LEU A 322 -122.34 16.31 -9.49
CA LEU A 322 -121.60 15.05 -9.49
C LEU A 322 -120.58 15.01 -10.62
N THR A 323 -120.95 15.39 -11.84
CA THR A 323 -120.04 15.47 -13.00
C THR A 323 -118.89 16.46 -12.78
N LYS A 324 -119.16 17.66 -12.23
CA LYS A 324 -118.11 18.62 -11.86
C LYS A 324 -117.17 18.07 -10.78
N LEU A 325 -117.71 17.33 -9.82
CA LEU A 325 -116.94 16.74 -8.73
C LEU A 325 -116.07 15.57 -9.21
N THR A 326 -116.59 14.74 -10.12
CA THR A 326 -115.82 13.67 -10.78
C THR A 326 -114.70 14.23 -11.66
N GLU A 327 -114.91 15.37 -12.34
CA GLU A 327 -113.84 16.08 -13.07
C GLU A 327 -112.73 16.56 -12.12
N GLU A 328 -113.08 17.17 -10.98
CA GLU A 328 -112.11 17.61 -9.97
C GLU A 328 -111.37 16.43 -9.31
N LEU A 329 -112.05 15.30 -9.07
CA LEU A 329 -111.42 14.06 -8.60
C LEU A 329 -110.42 13.51 -9.61
N ASN A 330 -110.76 13.50 -10.90
CA ASN A 330 -109.86 13.09 -11.97
C ASN A 330 -108.65 14.03 -12.09
N ARG A 331 -108.85 15.35 -11.97
CA ARG A 331 -107.76 16.34 -11.93
C ARG A 331 -106.83 16.09 -10.74
N ASN A 332 -107.38 15.94 -9.54
CA ASN A 332 -106.61 15.68 -8.33
C ASN A 332 -105.85 14.34 -8.42
N GLU A 333 -106.49 13.28 -8.94
CA GLU A 333 -105.82 11.99 -9.16
C GLU A 333 -104.70 12.07 -10.20
N SER A 334 -104.86 12.87 -11.26
CA SER A 334 -103.79 13.09 -12.25
C SER A 334 -102.58 13.79 -11.64
N HIS A 335 -102.79 14.78 -10.76
CA HIS A 335 -101.72 15.48 -10.04
C HIS A 335 -101.03 14.56 -9.01
N LEU A 336 -101.79 13.74 -8.29
CA LEU A 336 -101.25 12.74 -7.37
C LEU A 336 -100.37 11.72 -8.11
N LYS A 337 -100.78 11.22 -9.27
CA LYS A 337 -99.98 10.29 -10.09
C LYS A 337 -98.63 10.89 -10.50
N VAL A 338 -98.57 12.19 -10.80
CA VAL A 338 -97.32 12.89 -11.12
C VAL A 338 -96.40 12.98 -9.91
N LEU A 339 -96.93 13.28 -8.72
CA LEU A 339 -96.14 13.37 -7.48
C LEU A 339 -95.71 12.01 -6.95
N ASP A 340 -96.56 10.97 -7.09
CA ASP A 340 -96.23 9.59 -6.71
C ASP A 340 -95.05 9.04 -7.52
N LYS A 341 -94.94 9.40 -8.81
CA LYS A 341 -93.78 9.04 -9.65
C LYS A 341 -92.45 9.66 -9.17
N ARG A 342 -92.48 10.71 -8.35
CA ARG A 342 -91.27 11.34 -7.80
C ARG A 342 -90.73 10.62 -6.55
N LEU A 343 -91.55 9.83 -5.85
CA LEU A 343 -91.14 9.13 -4.64
C LEU A 343 -90.05 8.07 -4.88
N PRO A 344 -90.14 7.18 -5.90
CA PRO A 344 -89.08 6.21 -6.20
C PRO A 344 -87.74 6.89 -6.52
N VAL A 345 -87.79 7.99 -7.28
CA VAL A 345 -86.59 8.77 -7.65
C VAL A 345 -85.92 9.37 -6.40
N ARG A 346 -86.70 9.83 -5.43
CA ARG A 346 -86.19 10.33 -4.14
C ARG A 346 -85.54 9.22 -3.33
N ASP A 347 -86.19 8.06 -3.21
CA ASP A 347 -85.65 6.94 -2.42
C ASP A 347 -84.38 6.35 -3.06
N GLU A 348 -84.34 6.22 -4.39
CA GLU A 348 -83.12 5.87 -5.12
C GLU A 348 -82.01 6.90 -4.88
N SER A 349 -82.32 8.20 -4.99
CA SER A 349 -81.35 9.28 -4.74
C SER A 349 -80.81 9.25 -3.30
N TYR A 350 -81.67 8.97 -2.30
CA TYR A 350 -81.26 8.85 -0.90
C TYR A 350 -80.30 7.68 -0.66
N VAL A 351 -80.59 6.52 -1.28
CA VAL A 351 -79.71 5.34 -1.20
C VAL A 351 -78.36 5.62 -1.86
N GLU A 352 -78.34 6.25 -3.03
CA GLU A 352 -77.10 6.61 -3.71
C GLU A 352 -76.27 7.63 -2.92
N VAL A 353 -76.90 8.63 -2.29
CA VAL A 353 -76.22 9.54 -1.36
C VAL A 353 -75.53 8.77 -0.22
N ALA A 354 -76.22 7.82 0.42
CA ALA A 354 -75.66 7.03 1.50
C ALA A 354 -74.46 6.17 1.04
N LYS A 355 -74.55 5.57 -0.15
CA LYS A 355 -73.45 4.82 -0.77
C LYS A 355 -72.24 5.71 -1.05
N HIS A 356 -72.46 6.89 -1.64
CA HIS A 356 -71.38 7.83 -1.95
C HIS A 356 -70.70 8.36 -0.68
N LYS A 357 -71.46 8.68 0.38
CA LYS A 357 -70.91 9.09 1.68
C LYS A 357 -70.03 8.01 2.30
N THR A 358 -70.50 6.77 2.34
CA THR A 358 -69.72 5.62 2.82
C THR A 358 -68.44 5.42 2.00
N SER A 359 -68.52 5.62 0.68
CA SER A 359 -67.35 5.53 -0.21
C SER A 359 -66.34 6.64 0.07
N MET A 360 -66.80 7.87 0.34
CA MET A 360 -65.93 8.99 0.72
C MET A 360 -65.20 8.71 2.04
N GLU A 361 -65.90 8.24 3.07
CA GLU A 361 -65.30 7.89 4.37
C GLU A 361 -64.20 6.81 4.22
N ALA A 362 -64.44 5.81 3.37
CA ALA A 362 -63.45 4.79 3.06
C ALA A 362 -62.20 5.36 2.37
N ILE A 363 -62.38 6.28 1.39
CA ILE A 363 -61.27 6.95 0.72
C ILE A 363 -60.50 7.86 1.68
N GLU A 364 -61.19 8.58 2.57
CA GLU A 364 -60.57 9.44 3.57
C GLU A 364 -59.71 8.64 4.56
N LYS A 365 -60.22 7.50 5.03
CA LYS A 365 -59.46 6.58 5.88
C LYS A 365 -58.21 6.06 5.15
N HIS A 366 -58.36 5.65 3.89
CA HIS A 366 -57.21 5.20 3.09
C HIS A 366 -56.17 6.31 2.89
N ASN A 367 -56.58 7.56 2.67
CA ASN A 367 -55.66 8.69 2.58
C ASN A 367 -54.90 8.93 3.90
N LYS A 368 -55.55 8.75 5.07
CA LYS A 368 -54.85 8.84 6.38
C LYS A 368 -53.78 7.76 6.52
N ASP A 369 -54.05 6.54 6.05
CA ASP A 369 -53.06 5.46 6.07
C ASP A 369 -51.89 5.77 5.12
N LEU A 370 -52.17 6.24 3.89
CA LEU A 370 -51.14 6.65 2.93
C LEU A 370 -50.27 7.81 3.45
N LEU A 371 -50.84 8.74 4.22
CA LEU A 371 -50.08 9.83 4.84
C LEU A 371 -49.11 9.34 5.91
N LYS A 372 -49.50 8.31 6.69
CA LYS A 372 -48.58 7.67 7.65
C LYS A 372 -47.43 6.98 6.93
N ASP A 373 -47.71 6.25 5.85
CA ASP A 373 -46.68 5.60 5.04
C ASP A 373 -45.66 6.64 4.49
N ILE A 374 -46.12 7.84 4.12
CA ILE A 374 -45.24 8.94 3.68
C ILE A 374 -44.38 9.47 4.83
N GLU A 375 -44.91 9.60 6.05
CA GLU A 375 -44.12 10.02 7.21
C GLU A 375 -43.05 9.00 7.57
N GLU A 376 -43.35 7.71 7.50
CA GLU A 376 -42.36 6.64 7.70
C GLU A 376 -41.25 6.71 6.65
N LEU A 377 -41.58 6.92 5.38
CA LEU A 377 -40.60 7.09 4.31
C LEU A 377 -39.72 8.33 4.48
N ARG A 378 -40.22 9.40 5.10
CA ARG A 378 -39.42 10.61 5.40
C ARG A 378 -38.39 10.35 6.49
N ASN A 379 -38.61 9.37 7.36
CA ASN A 379 -37.70 9.03 8.45
C ASN A 379 -36.51 8.15 8.02
N ILE A 380 -36.39 7.85 6.72
CA ILE A 380 -35.28 7.07 6.14
C ILE A 380 -33.91 7.71 6.41
N ASP A 381 -33.84 9.03 6.58
CA ASP A 381 -32.58 9.68 6.95
C ASP A 381 -32.08 9.26 8.33
N ALA A 382 -32.96 8.82 9.25
CA ALA A 382 -32.62 8.26 10.55
C ALA A 382 -32.06 6.84 10.42
N GLU A 383 -32.64 6.00 9.54
CA GLU A 383 -32.13 4.65 9.25
C GLU A 383 -30.73 4.70 8.61
N LEU A 384 -30.44 5.73 7.82
CA LEU A 384 -29.15 5.90 7.13
C LEU A 384 -28.06 6.59 7.98
N ILE A 385 -28.31 6.91 9.26
CA ILE A 385 -27.31 7.60 10.11
C ILE A 385 -26.04 6.76 10.25
N GLU A 386 -26.19 5.45 10.48
CA GLU A 386 -25.06 4.55 10.68
C GLU A 386 -24.18 4.46 9.42
N ASP A 387 -24.80 4.28 8.25
CA ASP A 387 -24.11 4.21 6.96
C ASP A 387 -23.41 5.52 6.60
N LYS A 388 -24.05 6.67 6.84
CA LYS A 388 -23.43 8.00 6.64
C LYS A 388 -22.22 8.19 7.57
N THR A 389 -22.29 7.67 8.79
CA THR A 389 -21.18 7.74 9.75
C THR A 389 -20.02 6.86 9.31
N LYS A 390 -20.29 5.62 8.89
CA LYS A 390 -19.29 4.72 8.28
C LYS A 390 -18.64 5.34 7.05
N LEU A 391 -19.43 5.96 6.17
CA LEU A 391 -18.94 6.62 4.97
C LEU A 391 -17.96 7.77 5.29
N LYS A 392 -18.27 8.60 6.30
CA LYS A 392 -17.35 9.64 6.77
C LYS A 392 -16.03 9.05 7.28
N LEU A 393 -16.10 8.02 8.11
CA LEU A 393 -14.92 7.33 8.65
C LEU A 393 -14.07 6.73 7.52
N TYR A 394 -14.68 6.07 6.54
CA TYR A 394 -13.95 5.52 5.40
C TYR A 394 -13.27 6.62 4.57
N LYS A 395 -13.94 7.77 4.34
CA LYS A 395 -13.35 8.91 3.63
C LYS A 395 -12.17 9.53 4.39
N GLU A 396 -12.21 9.59 5.72
CA GLU A 396 -11.06 10.05 6.54
C GLU A 396 -9.89 9.06 6.51
N ASN A 397 -10.18 7.76 6.61
CA ASN A 397 -9.16 6.72 6.48
C ASN A 397 -8.51 6.74 5.10
N LEU A 398 -9.28 6.93 4.03
CA LEU A 398 -8.76 7.03 2.66
C LEU A 398 -7.77 8.19 2.52
N LYS A 399 -8.08 9.37 3.07
CA LYS A 399 -7.16 10.53 3.08
C LYS A 399 -5.84 10.21 3.79
N THR A 400 -5.91 9.48 4.90
CA THR A 400 -4.72 9.08 5.67
C THR A 400 -3.85 8.12 4.85
N VAL A 401 -4.46 7.09 4.25
CA VAL A 401 -3.78 6.11 3.38
C VAL A 401 -3.20 6.79 2.13
N GLU A 402 -3.89 7.76 1.55
CA GLU A 402 -3.42 8.53 0.40
C GLU A 402 -2.19 9.39 0.76
N ALA A 403 -2.19 10.03 1.92
CA ALA A 403 -1.02 10.76 2.42
C ALA A 403 0.19 9.83 2.63
N GLU A 404 -0.02 8.62 3.16
CA GLU A 404 1.03 7.62 3.28
C GLU A 404 1.54 7.10 1.94
N LYS A 405 0.63 6.84 0.98
CA LYS A 405 0.97 6.46 -0.41
C LYS A 405 1.85 7.49 -1.09
N ASN A 406 1.54 8.78 -0.91
CA ASN A 406 2.33 9.88 -1.44
C ASN A 406 3.72 9.97 -0.79
N LYS A 407 3.81 9.80 0.54
CA LYS A 407 5.10 9.73 1.25
C LYS A 407 5.96 8.56 0.78
N LEU A 408 5.37 7.37 0.61
CA LEU A 408 6.09 6.20 0.10
C LEU A 408 6.57 6.40 -1.34
N THR A 409 5.76 7.01 -2.20
CA THR A 409 6.15 7.33 -3.58
C THR A 409 7.38 8.25 -3.60
N ASN A 410 7.38 9.31 -2.78
CA ASN A 410 8.54 10.20 -2.66
C ASN A 410 9.79 9.48 -2.13
N ASN A 411 9.63 8.66 -1.09
CA ASN A 411 10.74 7.85 -0.57
C ASN A 411 11.30 6.89 -1.62
N ASN A 412 10.44 6.27 -2.42
CA ASN A 412 10.87 5.36 -3.48
C ASN A 412 11.69 6.11 -4.55
N ASN A 413 11.30 7.35 -4.91
CA ASN A 413 12.10 8.18 -5.82
C ASN A 413 13.52 8.42 -5.27
N TYR A 414 13.66 8.73 -3.98
CA TYR A 414 14.99 8.86 -3.35
C TYR A 414 15.78 7.55 -3.39
N LEU A 415 15.13 6.40 -3.15
CA LEU A 415 15.79 5.10 -3.22
C LEU A 415 16.25 4.76 -4.65
N VAL A 416 15.48 5.13 -5.67
CA VAL A 416 15.86 4.97 -7.08
C VAL A 416 17.07 5.83 -7.43
N ILE A 417 17.10 7.09 -7.00
CA ILE A 417 18.26 7.97 -7.18
C ILE A 417 19.49 7.40 -6.46
N ALA A 418 19.33 6.97 -5.20
CA ALA A 418 20.41 6.34 -4.44
C ALA A 418 20.95 5.08 -5.15
N LYS A 419 20.08 4.30 -5.81
CA LYS A 419 20.48 3.11 -6.56
C LYS A 419 21.36 3.48 -7.75
N GLN A 420 20.99 4.52 -8.49
CA GLN A 420 21.79 5.01 -9.61
C GLN A 420 23.16 5.53 -9.15
N LEU A 421 23.22 6.20 -8.00
CA LEU A 421 24.48 6.70 -7.43
C LEU A 421 25.40 5.57 -6.95
N LEU A 422 24.86 4.50 -6.36
CA LEU A 422 25.62 3.38 -5.80
C LEU A 422 25.93 2.26 -6.80
N GLN A 423 25.48 2.37 -8.06
CA GLN A 423 25.93 1.48 -9.14
C GLN A 423 27.42 1.67 -9.42
N ASP A 424 28.04 0.67 -10.05
CA ASP A 424 29.48 0.70 -10.34
C ASP A 424 29.87 1.87 -11.25
N SER A 425 28.98 2.30 -12.16
CA SER A 425 29.15 3.49 -13.01
C SER A 425 28.96 4.83 -12.29
N GLY A 426 28.45 4.80 -11.05
CA GLY A 426 28.12 5.96 -10.25
C GLY A 426 29.32 6.50 -9.47
N ILE A 427 29.18 6.55 -8.14
CA ILE A 427 30.16 7.17 -7.24
C ILE A 427 31.54 6.50 -7.35
N LYS A 428 31.60 5.16 -7.45
CA LYS A 428 32.88 4.44 -7.51
C LYS A 428 33.72 4.86 -8.71
N THR A 429 33.16 4.84 -9.92
CA THR A 429 33.87 5.30 -11.12
C THR A 429 34.29 6.76 -11.01
N LYS A 430 33.45 7.65 -10.44
CA LYS A 430 33.84 9.05 -10.21
C LYS A 430 35.02 9.19 -9.25
N VAL A 431 35.07 8.39 -8.19
CA VAL A 431 36.21 8.37 -7.26
C VAL A 431 37.46 7.85 -7.97
N ILE A 432 37.37 6.73 -8.68
CA ILE A 432 38.50 6.17 -9.45
C ILE A 432 39.05 7.20 -10.45
N LYS A 433 38.18 7.85 -11.25
CA LYS A 433 38.56 8.92 -12.19
C LYS A 433 39.33 10.06 -11.55
N ARG A 434 39.00 10.40 -10.29
CA ARG A 434 39.67 11.47 -9.56
C ARG A 434 41.07 11.06 -9.09
N TYR A 435 41.26 9.80 -8.72
CA TYR A 435 42.55 9.28 -8.23
C TYR A 435 43.48 8.81 -9.35
N LEU A 436 42.95 8.41 -10.51
CA LEU A 436 43.74 7.88 -11.63
C LEU A 436 44.88 8.82 -12.10
N PRO A 437 44.68 10.15 -12.25
CA PRO A 437 45.79 11.05 -12.61
C PRO A 437 46.87 11.13 -11.53
N ILE A 438 46.47 11.03 -10.25
CA ILE A 438 47.39 11.05 -9.11
C ILE A 438 48.21 9.75 -9.12
N MET A 439 47.56 8.60 -9.32
CA MET A 439 48.21 7.29 -9.48
C MET A 439 49.26 7.34 -10.58
N ASN A 440 48.88 7.74 -11.79
CA ASN A 440 49.79 7.80 -12.93
C ASN A 440 50.96 8.76 -12.66
N LYS A 441 50.71 9.92 -12.04
CA LYS A 441 51.79 10.86 -11.68
C LYS A 441 52.78 10.24 -10.69
N LEU A 442 52.29 9.54 -9.66
CA LEU A 442 53.13 8.89 -8.65
C LEU A 442 53.94 7.74 -9.25
N VAL A 443 53.32 6.86 -10.04
CA VAL A 443 54.03 5.74 -10.68
C VAL A 443 55.18 6.28 -11.53
N ASN A 444 54.93 7.27 -12.39
CA ASN A 444 55.99 7.85 -13.22
C ASN A 444 57.08 8.56 -12.41
N SER A 445 56.72 9.17 -11.27
CA SER A 445 57.70 9.78 -10.36
C SER A 445 58.64 8.73 -9.76
N TYR A 446 58.11 7.60 -9.29
CA TYR A 446 58.92 6.51 -8.73
C TYR A 446 59.72 5.79 -9.82
N LEU A 447 59.16 5.58 -11.01
CA LEU A 447 59.90 5.03 -12.15
C LEU A 447 61.08 5.92 -12.53
N SER A 448 60.90 7.24 -12.56
CA SER A 448 61.99 8.18 -12.79
C SER A 448 63.04 8.16 -11.69
N ALA A 449 62.64 7.98 -10.42
CA ALA A 449 63.57 7.86 -9.29
C ALA A 449 64.37 6.54 -9.35
N LEU A 450 63.78 5.47 -9.90
CA LEU A 450 64.46 4.19 -10.17
C LEU A 450 65.23 4.20 -11.51
N GLU A 451 65.50 5.39 -12.07
CA GLU A 451 66.16 5.63 -13.35
C GLU A 451 65.56 4.85 -14.54
N PHE A 452 64.27 4.51 -14.47
CA PHE A 452 63.56 3.81 -15.53
C PHE A 452 62.74 4.79 -16.37
N GLN A 453 63.28 5.17 -17.52
CA GLN A 453 62.78 6.27 -18.35
C GLN A 453 61.65 5.84 -19.30
N VAL A 454 60.53 5.37 -18.73
CA VAL A 454 59.30 5.04 -19.46
C VAL A 454 58.13 5.87 -18.95
N LYS A 455 57.11 6.05 -19.80
CA LYS A 455 55.84 6.63 -19.38
C LYS A 455 54.83 5.51 -19.15
N PHE A 456 54.39 5.35 -17.91
CA PHE A 456 53.39 4.39 -17.48
C PHE A 456 52.03 5.07 -17.29
N GLU A 457 50.98 4.54 -17.90
CA GLU A 457 49.61 5.02 -17.77
C GLU A 457 48.66 3.85 -17.45
N LEU A 458 47.85 4.01 -16.40
CA LEU A 458 46.69 3.17 -16.11
C LEU A 458 45.42 3.83 -16.62
N ASP A 459 44.51 3.02 -17.15
CA ASP A 459 43.13 3.40 -17.48
C ASP A 459 42.14 3.15 -16.32
N GLU A 460 40.85 3.44 -16.53
CA GLU A 460 39.79 3.23 -15.52
C GLU A 460 39.54 1.75 -15.16
N GLN A 461 39.97 0.83 -16.02
CA GLN A 461 39.92 -0.61 -15.78
C GLN A 461 41.23 -1.14 -15.16
N PHE A 462 42.20 -0.26 -14.93
CA PHE A 462 43.55 -0.58 -14.47
C PHE A 462 44.33 -1.48 -15.45
N ASN A 463 44.09 -1.30 -16.76
CA ASN A 463 44.97 -1.80 -17.80
C ASN A 463 46.15 -0.83 -18.00
N GLU A 464 47.32 -1.37 -18.28
CA GLU A 464 48.53 -0.60 -18.52
C GLU A 464 48.70 -0.16 -19.98
N THR A 465 49.36 0.97 -20.14
CA THR A 465 49.98 1.39 -21.38
C THR A 465 51.35 1.95 -21.04
N ILE A 466 52.40 1.31 -21.54
CA ILE A 466 53.79 1.71 -21.26
C ILE A 466 54.40 2.23 -22.57
N LYS A 467 54.82 3.50 -22.57
CA LYS A 467 55.42 4.16 -23.73
C LYS A 467 56.90 4.43 -23.46
N SER A 468 57.76 3.95 -24.34
CA SER A 468 59.18 4.33 -24.37
C SER A 468 59.40 5.55 -25.25
N ARG A 469 60.58 6.18 -25.18
CA ARG A 469 60.95 7.44 -25.86
C ARG A 469 60.71 7.47 -27.38
N TYR A 470 60.55 6.31 -28.02
CA TYR A 470 60.40 6.17 -29.49
C TYR A 470 59.14 5.38 -29.91
N ARG A 471 57.94 5.89 -29.57
CA ARG A 471 56.62 5.55 -30.16
C ARG A 471 56.05 4.13 -29.98
N ASP A 472 56.83 3.16 -29.52
CA ASP A 472 56.29 1.82 -29.28
C ASP A 472 55.45 1.76 -28.00
N VAL A 473 54.25 1.17 -28.11
CA VAL A 473 53.38 0.83 -26.99
C VAL A 473 53.70 -0.60 -26.57
N PHE A 474 54.30 -0.75 -25.38
CA PHE A 474 54.64 -2.04 -24.80
C PHE A 474 53.63 -2.43 -23.71
N GLY A 475 53.38 -3.73 -23.59
CA GLY A 475 52.72 -4.30 -22.43
C GLY A 475 53.72 -4.65 -21.33
N TYR A 476 53.24 -4.92 -20.12
CA TYR A 476 54.08 -5.31 -18.98
C TYR A 476 54.96 -6.55 -19.28
N SER A 477 54.42 -7.51 -20.05
CA SER A 477 55.12 -8.76 -20.39
C SER A 477 56.33 -8.58 -21.32
N ASN A 478 56.49 -7.43 -21.97
CA ASN A 478 57.58 -7.17 -22.92
C ASN A 478 58.90 -6.80 -22.25
N PHE A 479 58.90 -6.50 -20.95
CA PHE A 479 60.07 -6.03 -20.21
C PHE A 479 60.88 -7.16 -19.59
N SER A 480 62.16 -6.90 -19.33
CA SER A 480 63.03 -7.82 -18.57
C SER A 480 62.58 -7.95 -17.12
N GLU A 481 63.02 -8.99 -16.42
CA GLU A 481 62.66 -9.21 -15.00
C GLU A 481 63.11 -8.07 -14.08
N GLY A 482 64.24 -7.42 -14.38
CA GLY A 482 64.68 -6.25 -13.62
C GLY A 482 63.84 -5.00 -13.87
N GLU A 483 63.42 -4.76 -15.11
CA GLU A 483 62.52 -3.65 -15.46
C GLU A 483 61.11 -3.88 -14.89
N LYS A 484 60.61 -5.11 -14.95
CA LYS A 484 59.36 -5.52 -14.28
C LYS A 484 59.42 -5.26 -12.79
N MET A 485 60.53 -5.62 -12.13
CA MET A 485 60.74 -5.33 -10.71
C MET A 485 60.70 -3.82 -10.42
N ARG A 486 61.30 -2.98 -11.27
CA ARG A 486 61.21 -1.51 -11.13
C ARG A 486 59.77 -1.00 -11.27
N ILE A 487 58.98 -1.56 -12.20
CA ILE A 487 57.54 -1.26 -12.35
C ILE A 487 56.77 -1.68 -11.09
N ASP A 488 56.98 -2.90 -10.61
CA ASP A 488 56.29 -3.44 -9.43
C ASP A 488 56.62 -2.64 -8.16
N LEU A 489 57.88 -2.24 -7.99
CA LEU A 489 58.32 -1.34 -6.94
C LEU A 489 57.62 0.03 -7.00
N ALA A 490 57.58 0.64 -8.19
CA ALA A 490 56.89 1.92 -8.37
C ALA A 490 55.39 1.83 -8.11
N LEU A 491 54.75 0.73 -8.50
CA LEU A 491 53.35 0.45 -8.19
C LEU A 491 53.14 0.26 -6.67
N LEU A 492 53.96 -0.55 -6.01
CA LEU A 492 53.89 -0.77 -4.57
C LEU A 492 54.01 0.54 -3.78
N PHE A 493 54.98 1.39 -4.11
CA PHE A 493 55.13 2.69 -3.46
C PHE A 493 53.96 3.64 -3.75
N THR A 494 53.46 3.63 -4.98
CA THR A 494 52.25 4.39 -5.33
C THR A 494 51.04 3.94 -4.50
N TRP A 495 50.82 2.64 -4.36
CA TRP A 495 49.74 2.07 -3.58
C TRP A 495 49.86 2.40 -2.09
N ARG A 496 51.07 2.29 -1.52
CA ARG A 496 51.34 2.70 -0.13
C ARG A 496 51.08 4.18 0.09
N GLN A 497 51.53 5.05 -0.81
CA GLN A 497 51.31 6.48 -0.69
C GLN A 497 49.82 6.85 -0.79
N ILE A 498 49.07 6.22 -1.70
CA ILE A 498 47.63 6.45 -1.84
C ILE A 498 46.87 5.92 -0.62
N ALA A 499 47.23 4.73 -0.12
CA ALA A 499 46.71 4.18 1.13
C ALA A 499 46.92 5.18 2.30
N LYS A 500 48.13 5.72 2.43
CA LYS A 500 48.48 6.76 3.42
C LYS A 500 47.65 8.03 3.25
N MET A 501 47.49 8.54 2.02
CA MET A 501 46.63 9.70 1.73
C MET A 501 45.16 9.49 2.10
N LYS A 502 44.66 8.26 1.96
CA LYS A 502 43.28 7.89 2.32
C LYS A 502 43.11 7.52 3.79
N ASN A 503 44.20 7.42 4.56
CA ASN A 503 44.20 6.78 5.88
C ASN A 503 43.55 5.38 5.87
N SER A 504 43.50 4.74 4.70
CA SER A 504 43.02 3.38 4.53
C SER A 504 44.23 2.47 4.39
N THR A 505 44.16 1.26 4.94
CA THR A 505 45.18 0.21 4.73
C THR A 505 46.65 0.60 5.01
N ASN A 506 46.89 1.76 5.65
CA ASN A 506 48.22 2.26 5.97
C ASN A 506 48.81 1.43 7.13
N THR A 507 49.99 0.85 6.91
CA THR A 507 50.68 0.02 7.89
C THR A 507 52.14 0.44 8.03
N ASN A 508 52.75 0.22 9.19
CA ASN A 508 54.19 0.46 9.36
C ASN A 508 55.05 -0.52 8.55
N LEU A 509 54.54 -1.70 8.20
CA LEU A 509 55.36 -2.80 7.74
C LEU A 509 55.55 -2.83 6.22
N LEU A 510 56.78 -3.07 5.76
CA LEU A 510 57.13 -3.43 4.38
C LEU A 510 58.11 -4.60 4.43
N ILE A 511 57.84 -5.69 3.72
CA ILE A 511 58.73 -6.86 3.65
C ILE A 511 59.08 -7.14 2.19
N LEU A 512 60.37 -7.26 1.92
CA LEU A 512 60.93 -7.47 0.59
C LEU A 512 61.68 -8.80 0.60
N ASP A 513 61.19 -9.77 -0.15
CA ASP A 513 61.70 -11.15 -0.20
C ASP A 513 62.55 -11.36 -1.45
N GLU A 514 63.87 -11.45 -1.27
CA GLU A 514 64.85 -11.81 -2.30
C GLU A 514 64.87 -10.87 -3.52
N ILE A 515 64.36 -9.64 -3.38
CA ILE A 515 64.27 -8.68 -4.51
C ILE A 515 65.64 -8.27 -5.07
N PHE A 516 66.68 -8.30 -4.24
CA PHE A 516 68.05 -7.93 -4.59
C PHE A 516 68.89 -9.10 -5.10
N ASP A 517 68.40 -10.33 -4.96
CA ASP A 517 69.22 -11.52 -5.19
C ASP A 517 69.29 -11.85 -6.69
N SER A 518 68.19 -11.68 -7.42
CA SER A 518 68.07 -12.11 -8.82
C SER A 518 67.74 -11.00 -9.83
N SER A 519 67.12 -9.90 -9.40
CA SER A 519 66.35 -9.06 -10.34
C SER A 519 66.84 -7.62 -10.51
N LEU A 520 67.42 -7.00 -9.47
CA LEU A 520 67.93 -5.63 -9.53
C LEU A 520 69.45 -5.58 -9.76
N ASP A 521 69.88 -4.67 -10.62
CA ASP A 521 71.28 -4.30 -10.79
C ASP A 521 71.79 -3.47 -9.60
N SER A 522 73.11 -3.29 -9.48
CA SER A 522 73.73 -2.52 -8.38
C SER A 522 73.19 -1.09 -8.32
N ASN A 523 73.03 -0.45 -9.47
CA ASN A 523 72.48 0.90 -9.57
C ASN A 523 71.02 0.97 -9.13
N GLY A 524 70.16 0.07 -9.62
CA GLY A 524 68.77 -0.01 -9.19
C GLY A 524 68.61 -0.30 -7.69
N THR A 525 69.54 -1.05 -7.11
CA THR A 525 69.59 -1.33 -5.65
C THR A 525 69.92 -0.08 -4.85
N ASP A 526 70.90 0.72 -5.28
CA ASP A 526 71.27 1.96 -4.60
C ASP A 526 70.18 3.04 -4.68
N GLU A 527 69.55 3.24 -5.84
CA GLU A 527 68.42 4.17 -5.99
C GLU A 527 67.21 3.73 -5.15
N PHE A 528 66.95 2.42 -5.10
CA PHE A 528 65.91 1.88 -4.24
C PHE A 528 66.19 2.15 -2.75
N LEU A 529 67.42 1.94 -2.28
CA LEU A 529 67.81 2.25 -0.90
C LEU A 529 67.66 3.74 -0.57
N LYS A 530 67.93 4.63 -1.54
CA LYS A 530 67.64 6.08 -1.38
C LYS A 530 66.14 6.32 -1.19
N ILE A 531 65.29 5.68 -1.98
CA ILE A 531 63.82 5.78 -1.80
C ILE A 531 63.41 5.28 -0.42
N LEU A 532 63.95 4.15 0.06
CA LEU A 532 63.65 3.63 1.39
C LEU A 532 63.98 4.63 2.50
N SER A 533 65.09 5.37 2.39
CA SER A 533 65.46 6.39 3.38
C SER A 533 64.44 7.55 3.49
N THR A 534 63.61 7.74 2.46
CA THR A 534 62.54 8.76 2.48
C THR A 534 61.27 8.30 3.20
N LEU A 535 61.13 6.99 3.46
CA LEU A 535 59.97 6.41 4.12
C LEU A 535 60.04 6.64 5.64
N SER A 536 59.51 7.78 6.08
CA SER A 536 59.39 8.09 7.50
C SER A 536 58.27 7.30 8.18
N ASN A 537 58.57 6.74 9.37
CA ASN A 537 57.67 5.97 10.24
C ASN A 537 57.21 4.61 9.67
N GLU A 538 58.04 3.99 8.83
CA GLU A 538 57.82 2.64 8.31
C GLU A 538 58.99 1.72 8.75
N ASN A 539 58.69 0.45 8.97
CA ASN A 539 59.62 -0.62 9.34
C ASN A 539 59.77 -1.54 8.12
N VAL A 540 60.96 -1.50 7.52
CA VAL A 540 61.28 -2.20 6.29
C VAL A 540 62.14 -3.41 6.59
N PHE A 541 61.66 -4.59 6.22
CA PHE A 541 62.38 -5.86 6.33
C PHE A 541 62.83 -6.30 4.95
N ILE A 542 64.12 -6.57 4.82
CA ILE A 542 64.71 -7.04 3.57
C ILE A 542 65.25 -8.44 3.81
N ILE A 543 64.77 -9.41 3.06
CA ILE A 543 65.26 -10.79 3.09
C ILE A 543 66.18 -10.97 1.89
N SER A 544 67.41 -11.42 2.13
CA SER A 544 68.38 -11.66 1.06
C SER A 544 69.34 -12.80 1.41
N HIS A 545 69.84 -13.44 0.35
CA HIS A 545 70.91 -14.43 0.41
C HIS A 545 72.30 -13.83 0.21
N LYS A 546 72.40 -12.60 -0.31
CA LYS A 546 73.67 -11.92 -0.56
C LYS A 546 74.24 -11.36 0.75
N SER A 547 75.35 -11.93 1.19
CA SER A 547 76.18 -11.39 2.28
C SER A 547 76.80 -10.03 1.95
N ASP A 548 76.86 -9.70 0.66
CA ASP A 548 77.58 -8.54 0.12
C ASP A 548 76.73 -7.26 0.09
N LEU A 549 75.46 -7.34 0.53
CA LEU A 549 74.70 -6.15 0.86
C LEU A 549 75.39 -5.48 2.04
N ASN A 550 75.85 -4.23 1.85
CA ASN A 550 76.50 -3.43 2.90
C ASN A 550 75.63 -3.41 4.17
N VAL A 551 75.95 -4.31 5.11
CA VAL A 551 75.20 -4.54 6.35
C VAL A 551 75.09 -3.24 7.15
N ASP A 552 76.10 -2.37 7.01
CA ASP A 552 76.18 -1.04 7.63
C ASP A 552 75.07 -0.06 7.19
N LYS A 553 74.36 -0.35 6.08
CA LYS A 553 73.22 0.48 5.63
C LYS A 553 71.91 0.15 6.36
N PHE A 554 71.89 -0.84 7.24
CA PHE A 554 70.68 -1.31 7.95
C PHE A 554 70.80 -1.12 9.46
N ASP A 555 69.70 -0.73 10.11
CA ASP A 555 69.68 -0.49 11.57
C ASP A 555 69.80 -1.79 12.39
N SER A 556 69.39 -2.92 11.82
CA SER A 556 69.35 -4.21 12.49
C SER A 556 69.61 -5.36 11.51
N LEU A 557 70.29 -6.39 12.00
CA LEU A 557 70.53 -7.64 11.29
C LEU A 557 69.84 -8.79 12.05
N ILE A 558 69.20 -9.70 11.32
CA ILE A 558 68.66 -10.94 11.86
C ILE A 558 69.21 -12.08 11.01
N ARG A 559 69.94 -13.00 11.64
CA ARG A 559 70.51 -14.17 10.96
C ARG A 559 69.72 -15.42 11.28
N PHE A 560 69.29 -16.13 10.23
CA PHE A 560 68.63 -17.42 10.32
C PHE A 560 69.60 -18.55 9.96
N GLU A 561 69.77 -19.49 10.88
CA GLU A 561 70.63 -20.66 10.73
C GLU A 561 69.84 -21.94 10.93
N LYS A 562 70.28 -23.03 10.29
CA LYS A 562 69.67 -24.35 10.43
C LYS A 562 70.55 -25.21 11.34
N VAL A 563 70.12 -25.43 12.58
CA VAL A 563 70.83 -26.24 13.58
C VAL A 563 70.03 -27.51 13.83
N GLN A 564 70.63 -28.67 13.56
CA GLN A 564 69.98 -29.98 13.74
C GLN A 564 68.61 -30.08 13.04
N ASN A 565 68.53 -29.59 11.80
CA ASN A 565 67.31 -29.49 10.99
C ASN A 565 66.22 -28.51 11.47
N PHE A 566 66.45 -27.79 12.56
CA PHE A 566 65.55 -26.74 13.02
C PHE A 566 66.09 -25.36 12.73
N THR A 567 65.19 -24.45 12.36
CA THR A 567 65.50 -23.04 12.20
C THR A 567 65.75 -22.39 13.56
N ARG A 568 66.86 -21.65 13.69
CA ARG A 568 67.17 -20.79 14.83
C ARG A 568 67.44 -19.37 14.35
N MET A 569 67.00 -18.41 15.15
CA MET A 569 67.32 -17.00 14.96
C MET A 569 68.52 -16.64 15.84
N THR A 570 69.50 -15.98 15.24
CA THR A 570 70.68 -15.41 15.88
C THR A 570 70.69 -13.91 15.57
N THR A 571 70.83 -13.09 16.61
CA THR A 571 70.93 -11.63 16.51
C THR A 571 72.38 -11.21 16.42
#